data_AF-A0A8H7VQI2-F1
#
_entry.id   AF-A0A8H7VQI2-F1
#
_cell.length_a   1.000
_cell.length_b   1.000
_cell.length_c   1.000
_cell.angle_alpha   90.00
_cell.angle_beta   90.00
_cell.angle_gamma   90.00
#
_symmetry.space_group_name_H-M   'P 1'
#
loop_
_entity.id
_entity.type
_entity.pdbx_description
1 polymer ?
#
loop_
_entity_poly.entity_id
_entity_poly.type
_entity_poly.pdbx_seq_one_letter_code
_entity_poly.pdbx_strand_id
1 'polypeptide(L)'
;MLFSRSIFSLSAMTCVVLSVVNAAPIQSNSVNLPDAGFVLTESLSEYYENIVDQVMLDVSETVLSFIPQSISHGDIEVRQLAQKSLNRNLNFMRASLLASVNPLVSTDIPQIAGLTTIQNEANLIKLTALETEHDQQMETLLFDSIMTLNKKISHQLGLIVNAEQSSSILIRQATTQRITQKQENPTIITVEWKLRQPFQFNLIREQVESVNTDLIVQSEWLLEQLSLVEQSLFNEFNDRTEEAVQLVLESLALDI
;
A
#
# COMPACT_ATOMS: atom_id res chain seq x y z
N MET A 1 66.68 -33.56 -34.64
CA MET A 1 65.37 -34.16 -34.95
C MET A 1 64.37 -33.00 -34.92
N LEU A 2 64.02 -32.43 -36.08
CA LEU A 2 62.96 -32.82 -37.03
C LEU A 2 61.57 -32.29 -36.64
N PHE A 3 60.88 -31.73 -37.65
CA PHE A 3 59.63 -30.96 -37.57
C PHE A 3 58.38 -31.82 -37.29
N SER A 4 57.29 -31.21 -36.80
CA SER A 4 56.01 -31.16 -37.53
C SER A 4 54.96 -30.21 -36.90
N ARG A 5 53.92 -29.85 -37.66
CA ARG A 5 52.71 -29.08 -37.27
C ARG A 5 51.44 -29.93 -37.47
N SER A 6 50.43 -29.76 -36.60
CA SER A 6 48.96 -29.72 -36.90
C SER A 6 48.21 -29.29 -35.62
N ILE A 7 47.02 -28.67 -35.58
CA ILE A 7 46.00 -28.25 -36.57
C ILE A 7 45.00 -29.33 -37.04
N PHE A 8 43.93 -29.54 -36.27
CA PHE A 8 42.57 -30.03 -36.61
C PHE A 8 41.68 -29.77 -35.35
N SER A 9 40.35 -29.74 -35.41
CA SER A 9 39.40 -28.70 -35.87
C SER A 9 37.98 -29.12 -35.37
N LEU A 10 36.99 -28.20 -35.34
CA LEU A 10 35.53 -28.43 -35.10
C LEU A 10 35.11 -29.15 -33.77
N SER A 11 34.31 -28.57 -32.88
CA SER A 11 32.93 -28.05 -33.05
C SER A 11 32.59 -27.16 -31.83
N ALA A 12 31.90 -26.01 -31.93
CA ALA A 12 30.51 -25.81 -32.36
C ALA A 12 29.47 -26.52 -31.46
N MET A 13 29.30 -26.05 -30.22
CA MET A 13 28.13 -26.37 -29.39
C MET A 13 27.40 -25.09 -28.97
N THR A 14 26.43 -24.69 -29.79
CA THR A 14 25.57 -23.51 -29.58
C THR A 14 24.46 -23.87 -28.58
N CYS A 15 24.57 -23.43 -27.33
CA CYS A 15 23.47 -23.53 -26.37
C CYS A 15 22.37 -22.51 -26.71
N VAL A 16 21.43 -22.93 -27.56
CA VAL A 16 20.17 -22.21 -27.78
C VAL A 16 19.30 -22.38 -26.54
N VAL A 17 19.27 -21.37 -25.69
CA VAL A 17 18.29 -21.29 -24.59
C VAL A 17 16.96 -20.82 -25.18
N LEU A 18 16.09 -21.79 -25.50
CA LEU A 18 14.69 -21.53 -25.85
C LEU A 18 13.91 -21.16 -24.57
N SER A 19 13.97 -19.88 -24.18
CA SER A 19 13.01 -19.31 -23.25
C SER A 19 11.64 -19.23 -23.91
N VAL A 20 10.79 -20.23 -23.65
CA VAL A 20 9.37 -20.17 -23.99
C VAL A 20 8.73 -19.10 -23.09
N VAL A 21 8.73 -17.87 -23.56
CA VAL A 21 7.95 -16.78 -22.97
C VAL A 21 6.49 -17.09 -23.29
N ASN A 22 5.84 -17.78 -22.36
CA ASN A 22 4.42 -18.04 -22.40
C ASN A 22 3.68 -16.74 -22.01
N ALA A 23 3.74 -15.75 -22.90
CA ALA A 23 2.97 -14.53 -22.77
C ALA A 23 1.50 -14.91 -22.86
N ALA A 24 0.80 -14.88 -21.72
CA ALA A 24 -0.65 -14.85 -21.74
C ALA A 24 -1.10 -13.68 -22.62
N PRO A 25 -2.17 -13.82 -23.42
CA PRO A 25 -2.70 -12.71 -24.19
C PRO A 25 -3.28 -11.71 -23.19
N ILE A 26 -2.46 -10.71 -22.83
CA ILE A 26 -2.98 -9.45 -22.33
C ILE A 26 -3.77 -8.89 -23.50
N GLN A 27 -5.08 -9.11 -23.49
CA GLN A 27 -6.01 -8.27 -24.23
C GLN A 27 -5.91 -6.89 -23.60
N SER A 28 -4.92 -6.12 -24.06
CA SER A 28 -4.94 -4.68 -23.92
C SER A 28 -6.06 -4.20 -24.84
N ASN A 29 -7.29 -4.33 -24.35
CA ASN A 29 -8.31 -3.36 -24.63
C ASN A 29 -7.74 -2.04 -24.07
N SER A 30 -6.91 -1.38 -24.87
CA SER A 30 -6.75 0.06 -24.79
C SER A 30 -8.09 0.65 -25.20
N VAL A 31 -9.04 0.58 -24.27
CA VAL A 31 -10.04 1.62 -24.13
C VAL A 31 -9.22 2.90 -24.16
N ASN A 32 -9.41 3.72 -25.19
CA ASN A 32 -8.85 5.06 -25.20
C ASN A 32 -9.49 5.75 -24.00
N LEU A 33 -8.77 5.76 -22.87
CA LEU A 33 -9.24 6.44 -21.69
C LEU A 33 -9.33 7.91 -22.12
N PRO A 34 -10.54 8.53 -22.17
CA PRO A 34 -10.64 9.92 -22.57
C PRO A 34 -9.81 10.76 -21.59
N ASP A 35 -9.31 11.92 -22.02
CA ASP A 35 -8.39 12.73 -21.20
C ASP A 35 -9.01 13.06 -19.82
N ALA A 36 -10.31 13.37 -19.78
CA ALA A 36 -11.11 13.49 -18.56
C ALA A 36 -11.02 12.30 -17.58
N GLY A 37 -10.86 11.08 -18.08
CA GLY A 37 -10.66 9.87 -17.27
C GLY A 37 -9.27 9.78 -16.63
N PHE A 38 -8.25 10.36 -17.26
CA PHE A 38 -6.92 10.53 -16.66
C PHE A 38 -6.97 11.61 -15.56
N VAL A 39 -7.54 12.78 -15.86
CA VAL A 39 -7.70 13.89 -14.89
C VAL A 39 -8.48 13.44 -13.66
N LEU A 40 -9.58 12.69 -13.86
CA LEU A 40 -10.38 12.08 -12.77
C LEU A 40 -9.56 11.12 -11.89
N THR A 41 -8.69 10.32 -12.51
CA THR A 41 -7.85 9.35 -11.81
C THR A 41 -6.77 10.03 -10.99
N GLU A 42 -6.12 11.06 -11.54
CA GLU A 42 -5.12 11.90 -10.83
C GLU A 42 -5.77 12.64 -9.66
N SER A 43 -6.87 13.34 -9.93
CA SER A 43 -7.74 14.05 -8.98
C SER A 43 -8.14 13.20 -7.76
N LEU A 44 -8.73 12.02 -8.00
CA LEU A 44 -9.14 11.13 -6.93
C LEU A 44 -7.93 10.47 -6.24
N SER A 45 -6.83 10.19 -6.96
CA SER A 45 -5.62 9.65 -6.32
C SER A 45 -5.03 10.62 -5.31
N GLU A 46 -4.89 11.91 -5.65
CA GLU A 46 -4.40 12.94 -4.72
C GLU A 46 -5.32 13.08 -3.49
N TYR A 47 -6.64 13.08 -3.69
CA TYR A 47 -7.63 13.07 -2.60
C TYR A 47 -7.41 11.90 -1.62
N TYR A 48 -7.32 10.66 -2.12
CA TYR A 48 -7.09 9.48 -1.28
C TYR A 48 -5.69 9.47 -0.66
N GLU A 49 -4.65 9.90 -1.37
CA GLU A 49 -3.27 9.97 -0.85
C GLU A 49 -3.17 10.94 0.34
N ASN A 50 -3.81 12.11 0.26
CA ASN A 50 -3.84 13.09 1.36
C ASN A 50 -4.50 12.54 2.63
N ILE A 51 -5.62 11.81 2.51
CA ILE A 51 -6.30 11.19 3.64
C ILE A 51 -5.48 10.02 4.21
N VAL A 52 -4.90 9.19 3.34
CA VAL A 52 -4.01 8.08 3.76
C VAL A 52 -2.78 8.59 4.51
N ASP A 53 -2.20 9.71 4.06
CA ASP A 53 -1.11 10.37 4.76
C ASP A 53 -1.54 10.77 6.18
N GLN A 54 -2.61 11.56 6.30
CA GLN A 54 -3.12 12.07 7.57
C GLN A 54 -3.40 10.93 8.57
N VAL A 55 -4.19 9.92 8.18
CA VAL A 55 -4.53 8.78 9.06
C VAL A 55 -3.27 8.04 9.52
N MET A 56 -2.27 7.89 8.65
CA MET A 56 -1.02 7.23 9.01
C MET A 56 -0.10 8.09 9.88
N LEU A 57 -0.18 9.42 9.82
CA LEU A 57 0.50 10.32 10.75
C LEU A 57 -0.11 10.20 12.15
N ASP A 58 -1.43 10.28 12.27
CA ASP A 58 -2.15 10.20 13.55
C ASP A 58 -1.93 8.85 14.26
N VAL A 59 -1.98 7.75 13.50
CA VAL A 59 -1.65 6.40 14.00
C VAL A 59 -0.18 6.29 14.38
N SER A 60 0.73 6.91 13.61
CA SER A 60 2.16 6.90 13.95
C SER A 60 2.46 7.67 15.23
N GLU A 61 1.85 8.85 15.45
CA GLU A 61 1.99 9.60 16.69
C GLU A 61 1.45 8.83 17.89
N THR A 62 0.27 8.22 17.73
CA THR A 62 -0.36 7.37 18.77
C THR A 62 0.55 6.20 19.15
N VAL A 63 1.05 5.44 18.17
CA VAL A 63 1.95 4.29 18.41
C VAL A 63 3.29 4.71 19.01
N LEU A 64 3.88 5.81 18.54
CA LEU A 64 5.18 6.30 19.01
C LEU A 64 5.11 7.02 20.37
N SER A 65 3.93 7.46 20.82
CA SER A 65 3.77 8.02 22.18
C SER A 65 3.60 6.93 23.25
N PHE A 66 2.92 5.82 22.92
CA PHE A 66 2.62 4.73 23.87
C PHE A 66 3.79 3.75 24.06
N ILE A 67 4.29 3.13 22.98
CA ILE A 67 5.20 1.98 23.09
C ILE A 67 6.55 2.29 23.77
N PRO A 68 7.15 3.49 23.63
CA PRO A 68 8.36 3.84 24.38
C PRO A 68 8.16 3.85 25.90
N GLN A 69 6.94 4.07 26.40
CA GLN A 69 6.62 4.02 27.83
C GLN A 69 6.56 2.57 28.34
N SER A 70 6.13 1.62 27.50
CA SER A 70 5.93 0.22 27.89
C SER A 70 7.18 -0.67 27.76
N ILE A 71 8.08 -0.44 26.78
CA ILE A 71 9.15 -1.41 26.44
C ILE A 71 10.25 -1.56 27.50
N SER A 72 10.58 -0.51 28.26
CA SER A 72 11.57 -0.58 29.34
C SER A 72 11.45 0.63 30.27
N HIS A 73 11.19 0.40 31.55
CA HIS A 73 11.12 1.47 32.56
C HIS A 73 12.50 1.96 33.05
N GLY A 74 13.61 1.37 32.61
CA GLY A 74 14.96 1.71 33.10
C GLY A 74 16.08 1.83 32.07
N ASP A 75 15.83 1.49 30.79
CA ASP A 75 16.86 1.50 29.74
C ASP A 75 16.47 2.48 28.62
N ILE A 76 17.14 3.62 28.59
CA ILE A 76 16.88 4.73 27.67
C ILE A 76 17.37 4.38 26.25
N GLU A 77 18.49 3.68 26.11
CA GLU A 77 19.06 3.34 24.81
C GLU A 77 18.19 2.30 24.09
N VAL A 78 17.78 1.23 24.79
CA VAL A 78 16.86 0.23 24.25
C VAL A 78 15.52 0.86 23.86
N ARG A 79 15.02 1.81 24.67
CA ARG A 79 13.79 2.56 24.34
C ARG A 79 13.94 3.38 23.06
N GLN A 80 15.04 4.12 22.90
CA GLN A 80 15.30 4.92 21.71
C GLN A 80 15.48 4.05 20.45
N LEU A 81 16.16 2.91 20.56
CA LEU A 81 16.31 1.94 19.47
C LEU A 81 14.96 1.34 19.04
N ALA A 82 14.15 0.91 20.02
CA ALA A 82 12.80 0.41 19.77
C ALA A 82 11.91 1.46 19.07
N GLN A 83 11.89 2.69 19.59
CA GLN A 83 11.15 3.82 19.00
C GLN A 83 11.62 4.12 17.56
N LYS A 84 12.93 4.11 17.30
CA LYS A 84 13.50 4.32 15.96
C LYS A 84 13.12 3.19 14.99
N SER A 85 13.09 1.95 15.47
CA SER A 85 12.68 0.77 14.69
C SER A 85 11.19 0.86 14.31
N LEU A 86 10.32 1.15 15.28
CA LEU A 86 8.88 1.35 15.07
C LEU A 86 8.62 2.50 14.09
N ASN A 87 9.24 3.66 14.31
CA ASN A 87 9.08 4.83 13.45
C ASN A 87 9.49 4.51 12.00
N ARG A 88 10.60 3.80 11.78
CA ARG A 88 11.02 3.37 10.44
C ARG A 88 9.98 2.47 9.76
N ASN A 89 9.42 1.52 10.50
CA ASN A 89 8.48 0.55 9.94
C ASN A 89 7.08 1.16 9.71
N LEU A 90 6.62 2.07 10.57
CA LEU A 90 5.39 2.85 10.37
C LEU A 90 5.50 3.77 9.15
N ASN A 91 6.64 4.46 8.97
CA ASN A 91 6.92 5.22 7.74
C ASN A 91 6.96 4.33 6.49
N PHE A 92 7.48 3.11 6.60
CA PHE A 92 7.45 2.14 5.50
C PHE A 92 6.03 1.67 5.16
N MET A 93 5.19 1.44 6.18
CA MET A 93 3.76 1.13 6.02
C MET A 93 3.03 2.30 5.34
N ARG A 94 3.19 3.53 5.83
CA ARG A 94 2.67 4.76 5.21
C ARG A 94 3.07 4.87 3.74
N ALA A 95 4.36 4.70 3.43
CA ALA A 95 4.85 4.74 2.05
C ALA A 95 4.29 3.60 1.17
N SER A 96 4.05 2.42 1.75
CA SER A 96 3.45 1.28 1.03
C SER A 96 1.97 1.51 0.71
N LEU A 97 1.23 2.15 1.62
CA LEU A 97 -0.17 2.53 1.41
C LEU A 97 -0.28 3.61 0.34
N LEU A 98 0.48 4.71 0.46
CA LEU A 98 0.54 5.78 -0.55
C LEU A 98 0.88 5.23 -1.93
N ALA A 99 1.94 4.41 -2.04
CA ALA A 99 2.32 3.77 -3.31
C ALA A 99 1.28 2.78 -3.87
N SER A 100 0.26 2.42 -3.09
CA SER A 100 -0.84 1.57 -3.51
C SER A 100 -2.09 2.35 -3.93
N VAL A 101 -2.28 3.59 -3.46
CA VAL A 101 -3.50 4.39 -3.74
C VAL A 101 -3.74 4.53 -5.25
N ASN A 102 -2.82 5.15 -5.98
CA ASN A 102 -2.98 5.39 -7.43
C ASN A 102 -3.20 4.07 -8.23
N PRO A 103 -2.45 2.97 -8.02
CA PRO A 103 -2.76 1.66 -8.60
C PRO A 103 -4.17 1.12 -8.30
N LEU A 104 -4.71 1.32 -7.10
CA LEU A 104 -6.05 0.88 -6.73
C LEU A 104 -7.11 1.77 -7.39
N VAL A 105 -6.97 3.09 -7.29
CA VAL A 105 -7.86 4.10 -7.90
C VAL A 105 -7.97 3.88 -9.40
N SER A 106 -6.84 3.77 -10.11
CA SER A 106 -6.80 3.53 -11.57
C SER A 106 -7.37 2.17 -12.00
N THR A 107 -7.34 1.16 -11.11
CA THR A 107 -7.92 -0.17 -11.39
C THR A 107 -9.43 -0.23 -11.10
N ASP A 108 -9.90 0.49 -10.07
CA ASP A 108 -11.29 0.41 -9.60
C ASP A 108 -12.22 1.49 -10.17
N ILE A 109 -11.74 2.69 -10.56
CA ILE A 109 -12.55 3.71 -11.26
C ILE A 109 -13.24 3.12 -12.50
N PRO A 110 -12.55 2.43 -13.44
CA PRO A 110 -13.19 1.88 -14.65
C PRO A 110 -14.22 0.77 -14.39
N GLN A 111 -14.33 0.28 -13.16
CA GLN A 111 -15.30 -0.75 -12.77
C GLN A 111 -16.61 -0.16 -12.19
N ILE A 112 -16.67 1.15 -11.94
CA ILE A 112 -17.80 1.77 -11.26
C ILE A 112 -18.71 2.46 -12.28
N ALA A 113 -19.94 1.95 -12.37
CA ALA A 113 -20.89 2.30 -13.42
C ALA A 113 -21.23 3.81 -13.49
N GLY A 114 -21.37 4.50 -12.36
CA GLY A 114 -21.63 5.94 -12.37
C GLY A 114 -20.44 6.76 -12.84
N LEU A 115 -19.24 6.49 -12.31
CA LEU A 115 -17.99 7.15 -12.76
C LEU A 115 -17.71 6.90 -14.25
N THR A 116 -17.94 5.70 -14.77
CA THR A 116 -17.79 5.42 -16.21
C THR A 116 -18.87 6.07 -17.06
N THR A 117 -20.12 6.18 -16.57
CA THR A 117 -21.18 6.94 -17.26
C THR A 117 -20.79 8.41 -17.36
N ILE A 118 -20.31 9.02 -16.27
CA ILE A 118 -19.81 10.40 -16.21
C ILE A 118 -18.61 10.62 -17.16
N GLN A 119 -17.63 9.71 -17.18
CA GLN A 119 -16.51 9.74 -18.13
C GLN A 119 -16.98 9.72 -19.60
N ASN A 120 -18.09 9.04 -19.90
CA ASN A 120 -18.67 9.00 -21.24
C ASN A 120 -19.54 10.24 -21.54
N GLU A 121 -20.28 10.75 -20.56
CA GLU A 121 -21.21 11.88 -20.72
C GLU A 121 -20.51 13.24 -20.75
N ALA A 122 -19.35 13.39 -20.11
CA ALA A 122 -18.49 14.57 -20.28
C ALA A 122 -18.10 14.82 -21.77
N ASN A 123 -17.96 13.74 -22.55
CA ASN A 123 -17.73 13.83 -24.00
C ASN A 123 -18.99 14.25 -24.80
N LEU A 124 -20.18 14.13 -24.20
CA LEU A 124 -21.49 14.24 -24.85
C LEU A 124 -22.20 15.57 -24.51
N ILE A 125 -22.01 16.09 -23.29
CA ILE A 125 -22.51 17.40 -22.82
C ILE A 125 -21.99 18.55 -23.70
N LYS A 126 -20.85 18.35 -24.39
CA LYS A 126 -20.28 19.24 -25.43
C LYS A 126 -21.25 19.59 -26.59
N LEU A 127 -22.44 18.98 -26.67
CA LEU A 127 -23.42 19.15 -27.75
C LEU A 127 -24.80 19.69 -27.33
N THR A 128 -25.20 19.67 -26.05
CA THR A 128 -26.58 19.99 -25.64
C THR A 128 -26.68 20.65 -24.26
N ALA A 129 -26.86 21.98 -24.24
CA ALA A 129 -27.16 22.74 -23.03
C ALA A 129 -28.61 22.49 -22.55
N LEU A 130 -28.76 21.63 -21.54
CA LEU A 130 -30.02 21.34 -20.84
C LEU A 130 -29.71 21.06 -19.35
N GLU A 131 -29.41 22.15 -18.64
CA GLU A 131 -28.63 22.20 -17.40
C GLU A 131 -29.53 22.51 -16.18
N THR A 132 -30.27 21.54 -15.62
CA THR A 132 -30.83 21.70 -14.24
C THR A 132 -31.37 20.42 -13.59
N GLU A 133 -32.22 19.64 -14.25
CA GLU A 133 -32.75 18.39 -13.66
C GLU A 133 -31.79 17.20 -13.81
N HIS A 134 -30.89 17.25 -14.79
CA HIS A 134 -29.88 16.22 -15.02
C HIS A 134 -28.77 16.25 -13.96
N ASP A 135 -28.39 17.45 -13.51
CA ASP A 135 -27.22 17.69 -12.67
C ASP A 135 -27.38 17.06 -11.26
N GLN A 136 -28.58 17.16 -10.66
CA GLN A 136 -28.88 16.52 -9.37
C GLN A 136 -28.88 14.98 -9.44
N GLN A 137 -29.28 14.41 -10.58
CA GLN A 137 -29.20 12.96 -10.80
C GLN A 137 -27.75 12.54 -10.99
N MET A 138 -26.94 13.36 -11.65
CA MET A 138 -25.50 13.12 -11.81
C MET A 138 -24.77 13.14 -10.47
N GLU A 139 -25.02 14.15 -9.65
CA GLU A 139 -24.41 14.34 -8.33
C GLU A 139 -24.70 13.16 -7.40
N THR A 140 -25.96 12.67 -7.36
CA THR A 140 -26.33 11.50 -6.55
C THR A 140 -25.69 10.20 -7.07
N LEU A 141 -25.63 9.98 -8.38
CA LEU A 141 -24.93 8.83 -8.97
C LEU A 141 -23.41 8.86 -8.72
N LEU A 142 -22.82 10.05 -8.74
CA LEU A 142 -21.41 10.29 -8.44
C LEU A 142 -21.11 10.02 -6.96
N PHE A 143 -21.95 10.52 -6.05
CA PHE A 143 -21.86 10.26 -4.61
C PHE A 143 -21.89 8.76 -4.29
N ASP A 144 -22.90 8.03 -4.77
CA ASP A 144 -23.02 6.58 -4.56
C ASP A 144 -21.83 5.80 -5.15
N SER A 145 -21.29 6.29 -6.27
CA SER A 145 -20.12 5.72 -6.93
C SER A 145 -18.83 5.94 -6.12
N ILE A 146 -18.62 7.13 -5.58
CA ILE A 146 -17.47 7.44 -4.72
C ILE A 146 -17.58 6.67 -3.38
N MET A 147 -18.76 6.62 -2.75
CA MET A 147 -18.98 5.79 -1.55
C MET A 147 -18.65 4.31 -1.79
N THR A 148 -18.93 3.80 -2.99
CA THR A 148 -18.55 2.44 -3.40
C THR A 148 -17.03 2.29 -3.59
N LEU A 149 -16.36 3.31 -4.13
CA LEU A 149 -14.91 3.36 -4.30
C LEU A 149 -14.18 3.44 -2.95
N ASN A 150 -14.61 4.36 -2.07
CA ASN A 150 -14.13 4.51 -0.68
C ASN A 150 -14.05 3.16 0.02
N LYS A 151 -15.15 2.40 -0.01
CA LYS A 151 -15.26 1.09 0.64
C LYS A 151 -14.31 0.04 0.08
N LYS A 152 -14.06 0.06 -1.23
CA LYS A 152 -13.10 -0.85 -1.88
C LYS A 152 -11.67 -0.49 -1.48
N ILE A 153 -11.30 0.77 -1.61
CA ILE A 153 -9.95 1.27 -1.35
C ILE A 153 -9.61 1.13 0.13
N SER A 154 -10.49 1.53 1.05
CA SER A 154 -10.23 1.41 2.50
C SER A 154 -9.97 -0.05 2.89
N HIS A 155 -10.75 -0.98 2.35
CA HIS A 155 -10.58 -2.41 2.60
C HIS A 155 -9.26 -2.95 2.02
N GLN A 156 -8.93 -2.62 0.77
CA GLN A 156 -7.66 -3.02 0.14
C GLN A 156 -6.44 -2.47 0.90
N LEU A 157 -6.51 -1.22 1.36
CA LEU A 157 -5.48 -0.60 2.20
C LEU A 157 -5.40 -1.27 3.59
N GLY A 158 -6.53 -1.64 4.19
CA GLY A 158 -6.58 -2.47 5.41
C GLY A 158 -5.88 -3.83 5.25
N LEU A 159 -6.08 -4.50 4.11
CA LEU A 159 -5.38 -5.74 3.76
C LEU A 159 -3.87 -5.54 3.55
N ILE A 160 -3.43 -4.36 3.12
CA ILE A 160 -2.00 -4.00 3.02
C ILE A 160 -1.39 -3.73 4.41
N VAL A 161 -2.13 -3.06 5.31
CA VAL A 161 -1.72 -2.88 6.73
C VAL A 161 -1.55 -4.23 7.42
N ASN A 162 -2.52 -5.14 7.25
CA ASN A 162 -2.51 -6.49 7.84
C ASN A 162 -2.14 -6.46 9.33
N ALA A 163 -3.04 -5.87 10.14
CA ALA A 163 -2.77 -5.49 11.54
C ALA A 163 -2.23 -6.65 12.41
N GLU A 164 -2.71 -7.88 12.21
CA GLU A 164 -2.26 -9.08 12.93
C GLU A 164 -0.79 -9.41 12.67
N GLN A 165 -0.40 -9.44 11.39
CA GLN A 165 0.98 -9.78 11.02
C GLN A 165 1.91 -8.59 11.28
N SER A 166 1.48 -7.36 10.97
CA SER A 166 2.26 -6.16 11.21
C SER A 166 2.54 -5.93 12.69
N SER A 167 1.55 -6.02 13.59
CA SER A 167 1.76 -5.80 15.03
C SER A 167 2.80 -6.77 15.62
N SER A 168 2.69 -8.06 15.31
CA SER A 168 3.64 -9.09 15.79
C SER A 168 5.05 -8.89 15.25
N ILE A 169 5.20 -8.51 13.96
CA ILE A 169 6.49 -8.20 13.34
C ILE A 169 7.11 -6.94 13.98
N LEU A 170 6.32 -5.88 14.15
CA LEU A 170 6.76 -4.58 14.69
C LEU A 170 7.29 -4.72 16.12
N ILE A 171 6.50 -5.31 17.02
CA ILE A 171 6.92 -5.55 18.41
C ILE A 171 8.16 -6.46 18.45
N ARG A 172 8.19 -7.55 17.67
CA ARG A 172 9.35 -8.43 17.62
C ARG A 172 10.61 -7.73 17.13
N GLN A 173 10.54 -6.89 16.10
CA GLN A 173 11.70 -6.15 15.60
C GLN A 173 12.17 -5.07 16.58
N ALA A 174 11.25 -4.36 17.23
CA ALA A 174 11.56 -3.38 18.26
C ALA A 174 12.26 -4.01 19.48
N THR A 175 11.93 -5.27 19.79
CA THR A 175 12.38 -5.94 21.02
C THR A 175 13.53 -6.93 20.81
N THR A 176 13.72 -7.49 19.61
CA THR A 176 14.87 -8.38 19.31
C THR A 176 16.21 -7.63 19.45
N GLN A 177 16.25 -6.32 19.16
CA GLN A 177 17.46 -5.50 19.34
C GLN A 177 17.96 -5.48 20.80
N ARG A 178 17.06 -5.68 21.78
CA ARG A 178 17.39 -5.84 23.22
C ARG A 178 18.19 -7.10 23.53
N ILE A 179 18.04 -8.15 22.71
CA ILE A 179 18.73 -9.44 22.86
C ILE A 179 20.12 -9.35 22.25
N THR A 180 20.23 -8.77 21.05
CA THR A 180 21.50 -8.67 20.30
C THR A 180 22.56 -7.82 21.02
N GLN A 181 22.17 -6.81 21.80
CA GLN A 181 23.09 -6.02 22.62
C GLN A 181 23.68 -6.79 23.82
N LYS A 182 23.11 -7.95 24.18
CA LYS A 182 23.45 -8.72 25.39
C LYS A 182 24.12 -10.07 25.09
N GLN A 183 24.30 -10.42 23.83
CA GLN A 183 24.73 -11.74 23.37
C GLN A 183 25.85 -11.56 22.33
N GLU A 184 27.05 -12.10 22.60
CA GLU A 184 28.28 -11.85 21.81
C GLU A 184 28.23 -12.40 20.37
N ASN A 185 27.19 -13.17 20.01
CA ASN A 185 26.95 -13.69 18.68
C ASN A 185 25.63 -13.13 18.12
N PRO A 186 25.65 -12.12 17.23
CA PRO A 186 24.43 -11.50 16.73
C PRO A 186 23.68 -12.43 15.75
N THR A 187 22.48 -12.87 16.13
CA THR A 187 21.57 -13.55 15.20
C THR A 187 21.01 -12.53 14.20
N ILE A 188 21.54 -12.55 12.96
CA ILE A 188 21.09 -11.65 11.90
C ILE A 188 19.70 -12.09 11.41
N ILE A 189 18.66 -11.37 11.83
CA ILE A 189 17.31 -11.53 11.26
C ILE A 189 17.17 -10.59 10.06
N THR A 190 17.41 -11.12 8.86
CA THR A 190 17.15 -10.41 7.60
C THR A 190 15.66 -10.50 7.26
N VAL A 191 14.93 -9.39 7.32
CA VAL A 191 13.55 -9.30 6.82
C VAL A 191 13.57 -8.65 5.44
N GLU A 192 13.30 -9.45 4.41
CA GLU A 192 13.27 -9.00 3.02
C GLU A 192 11.81 -8.70 2.61
N TRP A 193 11.48 -7.41 2.47
CA TRP A 193 10.16 -6.97 1.99
C TRP A 193 10.11 -7.04 0.46
N LYS A 194 9.51 -8.11 -0.08
CA LYS A 194 9.26 -8.26 -1.53
C LYS A 194 7.88 -7.74 -1.89
N LEU A 195 7.84 -6.72 -2.75
CA LEU A 195 6.65 -5.97 -3.22
C LEU A 195 5.50 -6.80 -3.87
N ARG A 196 5.61 -8.14 -3.93
CA ARG A 196 4.67 -9.03 -4.64
C ARG A 196 4.44 -10.40 -3.98
N GLN A 197 4.89 -10.65 -2.74
CA GLN A 197 4.57 -11.90 -2.04
C GLN A 197 4.27 -11.68 -0.55
N PRO A 198 3.23 -12.31 0.00
CA PRO A 198 3.05 -12.41 1.44
C PRO A 198 4.16 -13.28 2.05
N PHE A 199 5.00 -12.64 2.86
CA PHE A 199 5.78 -13.16 3.99
C PHE A 199 6.40 -14.57 3.87
N GLN A 200 7.72 -14.64 3.71
CA GLN A 200 8.51 -15.85 3.95
C GLN A 200 9.50 -15.62 5.10
N PHE A 201 9.44 -16.45 6.14
CA PHE A 201 10.30 -16.35 7.32
C PHE A 201 11.11 -17.63 7.55
N ASN A 202 12.43 -17.50 7.62
CA ASN A 202 13.31 -18.54 8.19
C ASN A 202 13.44 -18.30 9.70
N LEU A 203 12.89 -19.22 10.50
CA LEU A 203 12.79 -19.07 11.95
C LEU A 203 13.89 -19.87 12.68
N ILE A 204 14.89 -19.18 13.24
CA ILE A 204 15.77 -19.76 14.27
C ILE A 204 15.21 -19.31 15.63
N ARG A 205 14.95 -20.27 16.52
CA ARG A 205 14.21 -20.09 17.78
C ARG A 205 15.14 -20.33 18.96
N GLU A 206 15.49 -19.27 19.70
CA GLU A 206 16.00 -19.40 21.08
C GLU A 206 14.90 -19.03 22.07
N GLN A 207 14.82 -19.77 23.19
CA GLN A 207 13.79 -19.60 24.21
C GLN A 207 14.21 -18.54 25.24
N VAL A 208 13.36 -17.53 25.46
CA VAL A 208 13.45 -16.62 26.61
C VAL A 208 12.05 -16.45 27.21
N GLU A 209 11.72 -17.25 28.22
CA GLU A 209 10.32 -17.44 28.67
C GLU A 209 9.77 -16.34 29.58
N SER A 210 10.61 -15.46 30.14
CA SER A 210 10.17 -14.43 31.11
C SER A 210 9.88 -13.03 30.52
N VAL A 211 10.11 -12.82 29.22
CA VAL A 211 9.85 -11.54 28.53
C VAL A 211 8.51 -11.54 27.77
N ASN A 212 7.85 -12.70 27.63
CA ASN A 212 6.71 -12.87 26.74
C ASN A 212 5.46 -12.06 27.11
N THR A 213 5.12 -11.88 28.39
CA THR A 213 3.81 -11.32 28.77
C THR A 213 3.67 -9.85 28.37
N ASP A 214 4.69 -9.02 28.62
CA ASP A 214 4.68 -7.61 28.22
C ASP A 214 4.68 -7.45 26.69
N LEU A 215 5.33 -8.37 25.97
CA LEU A 215 5.34 -8.38 24.51
C LEU A 215 3.97 -8.73 23.93
N ILE A 216 3.25 -9.68 24.54
CA ILE A 216 1.89 -10.06 24.13
C ILE A 216 0.98 -8.84 24.27
N VAL A 217 0.93 -8.22 25.45
CA VAL A 217 0.08 -7.03 25.71
C VAL A 217 0.41 -5.88 24.74
N GLN A 218 1.69 -5.63 24.45
CA GLN A 218 2.10 -4.61 23.49
C GLN A 218 1.71 -4.97 22.04
N SER A 219 1.75 -6.25 21.68
CA SER A 219 1.32 -6.71 20.35
C SER A 219 -0.20 -6.70 20.17
N GLU A 220 -0.97 -7.01 21.22
CA GLU A 220 -2.43 -6.91 21.23
C GLU A 220 -2.88 -5.45 21.15
N TRP A 221 -2.24 -4.55 21.89
CA TRP A 221 -2.50 -3.11 21.79
C TRP A 221 -2.14 -2.56 20.40
N LEU A 222 -0.98 -2.94 19.84
CA LEU A 222 -0.58 -2.48 18.51
C LEU A 222 -1.47 -3.09 17.40
N LEU A 223 -1.97 -4.32 17.59
CA LEU A 223 -2.99 -4.92 16.73
C LEU A 223 -4.27 -4.06 16.75
N GLU A 224 -4.76 -3.67 17.92
CA GLU A 224 -5.92 -2.79 18.04
C GLU A 224 -5.70 -1.47 17.27
N GLN A 225 -4.58 -0.77 17.51
CA GLN A 225 -4.28 0.48 16.80
C GLN A 225 -4.15 0.32 15.28
N LEU A 226 -3.55 -0.76 14.80
CA LEU A 226 -3.42 -1.02 13.36
C LEU A 226 -4.72 -1.51 12.72
N SER A 227 -5.58 -2.19 13.46
CA SER A 227 -6.90 -2.61 12.97
C SER A 227 -7.86 -1.45 12.77
N LEU A 228 -7.69 -0.37 13.55
CA LEU A 228 -8.42 0.88 13.36
C LEU A 228 -8.07 1.60 12.05
N VAL A 229 -6.92 1.33 11.40
CA VAL A 229 -6.52 2.01 10.16
C VAL A 229 -7.56 1.83 9.05
N GLU A 230 -8.06 0.61 8.83
CA GLU A 230 -9.10 0.34 7.82
C GLU A 230 -10.39 1.13 8.10
N GLN A 231 -10.78 1.22 9.38
CA GLN A 231 -11.98 1.91 9.82
C GLN A 231 -11.83 3.44 9.74
N SER A 232 -10.68 3.98 10.17
CA SER A 232 -10.38 5.42 10.08
C SER A 232 -10.31 5.87 8.62
N LEU A 233 -9.65 5.11 7.74
CA LEU A 233 -9.66 5.38 6.30
C LEU A 233 -11.09 5.36 5.74
N PHE A 234 -11.89 4.34 6.07
CA PHE A 234 -13.28 4.25 5.60
C PHE A 234 -14.13 5.44 6.06
N ASN A 235 -13.99 5.87 7.32
CA ASN A 235 -14.72 7.01 7.85
C ASN A 235 -14.28 8.30 7.17
N GLU A 236 -12.98 8.61 7.16
CA GLU A 236 -12.44 9.85 6.56
C GLU A 236 -12.74 9.95 5.05
N PHE A 237 -12.68 8.84 4.31
CA PHE A 237 -13.09 8.85 2.89
C PHE A 237 -14.58 9.16 2.70
N ASN A 238 -15.44 8.68 3.60
CA ASN A 238 -16.90 8.91 3.52
C ASN A 238 -17.28 10.32 3.99
N ASP A 239 -16.70 10.78 5.11
CA ASP A 239 -16.97 12.09 5.70
C ASP A 239 -16.58 13.23 4.75
N ARG A 240 -15.59 13.00 3.87
CA ARG A 240 -15.14 13.93 2.83
C ARG A 240 -15.64 13.60 1.42
N THR A 241 -16.63 12.71 1.28
CA THR A 241 -17.19 12.36 -0.04
C THR A 241 -17.81 13.56 -0.76
N GLU A 242 -18.39 14.52 -0.04
CA GLU A 242 -18.88 15.77 -0.64
C GLU A 242 -17.73 16.58 -1.30
N GLU A 243 -16.56 16.63 -0.67
CA GLU A 243 -15.35 17.26 -1.23
C GLU A 243 -14.90 16.52 -2.49
N ALA A 244 -14.91 15.17 -2.48
CA ALA A 244 -14.56 14.36 -3.65
C ALA A 244 -15.56 14.52 -4.80
N VAL A 245 -16.87 14.58 -4.52
CA VAL A 245 -17.92 14.85 -5.52
C VAL A 245 -17.69 16.23 -6.16
N GLN A 246 -17.48 17.27 -5.35
CA GLN A 246 -17.20 18.61 -5.85
C GLN A 246 -15.92 18.65 -6.70
N LEU A 247 -14.84 18.02 -6.22
CA LEU A 247 -13.56 17.96 -6.93
C LEU A 247 -13.70 17.26 -8.29
N VAL A 248 -14.46 16.17 -8.37
CA VAL A 248 -14.77 15.51 -9.65
C VAL A 248 -15.55 16.45 -10.59
N LEU A 249 -16.59 17.14 -10.10
CA LEU A 249 -17.36 18.08 -10.91
C LEU A 249 -16.50 19.27 -11.40
N GLU A 250 -15.64 19.82 -10.55
CA GLU A 250 -14.69 20.88 -10.91
C GLU A 250 -13.66 20.40 -11.95
N SER A 251 -13.04 19.24 -11.74
CA SER A 251 -12.08 18.66 -12.68
C SER A 251 -12.70 18.35 -14.05
N LEU A 252 -13.99 17.98 -14.10
CA LEU A 252 -14.72 17.80 -15.36
C LEU A 252 -15.13 19.13 -16.01
N ALA A 253 -15.42 20.17 -15.21
CA ALA A 253 -15.75 21.51 -15.71
C ALA A 253 -14.53 22.28 -16.23
N LEU A 254 -13.33 21.98 -15.73
CA LEU A 254 -12.07 22.57 -16.16
C LEU A 254 -11.51 21.98 -17.47
N ASP A 255 -12.05 20.84 -17.93
CA ASP A 255 -11.68 20.16 -19.19
C ASP A 255 -12.60 20.57 -20.38
N ILE A 256 -13.42 21.63 -20.20
CA ILE A 256 -14.40 22.18 -21.16
C ILE A 256 -13.81 23.32 -22.00
#